data_AF-A0ABD5M625-F1
#
_entry.id   AF-A0ABD5M625-F1
#
_cell.length_a   1.000
_cell.length_b   1.000
_cell.length_c   1.000
_cell.angle_alpha   90.00
_cell.angle_beta   90.00
_cell.angle_gamma   90.00
#
_symmetry.space_group_name_H-M   'P 1'
#
loop_
_entity.id
_entity.type
_entity.pdbx_description
1 polymer ?
#
loop_
_entity_poly.entity_id
_entity_poly.type
_entity_poly.pdbx_seq_one_letter_code
_entity_poly.pdbx_strand_id
1 'polypeptide(L)'
;MASDARSLEDPRTHLRALGGALVVVVLVVLLASVAVSLGYPLIDAAGIARDGALGLALRSAFQFVGFGVAGVGYLVVTDQTDLVTVRFPTRADAKWLAGGFVALLGLYLAVSGVLTALGIEGAESTIVMQGSDQPVYFLYLIPVTILLVGPMEELIFRGIVQGLFRRAYGPAVAVAAASAVFAAVHLTSYSGEGLLATLATVLVLGGVLGIVYEKCRNLVVPAVVHGLFNTVQFLAVYATTTGVVSGW
;
A
#
# COMPACT_ATOMS: atom_id res chain seq x y z
N MET A 1 31.07 3.01 -2.56
CA MET A 1 31.60 1.89 -3.37
C MET A 1 32.29 0.81 -2.54
N ALA A 2 33.43 1.06 -1.89
CA ALA A 2 34.08 0.02 -1.05
C ALA A 2 33.30 -0.31 0.25
N SER A 3 32.58 0.66 0.83
CA SER A 3 31.67 0.45 1.97
C SER A 3 30.42 -0.33 1.60
N ASP A 4 29.85 -0.08 0.41
CA ASP A 4 28.64 -0.75 -0.07
C ASP A 4 28.93 -2.22 -0.38
N ALA A 5 30.08 -2.53 -0.99
CA ALA A 5 30.50 -3.91 -1.26
C ALA A 5 30.64 -4.74 0.02
N ARG A 6 31.22 -4.18 1.10
CA ARG A 6 31.34 -4.86 2.40
C ARG A 6 30.00 -5.12 3.07
N SER A 7 29.00 -4.26 2.85
CA SER A 7 27.67 -4.43 3.45
C SER A 7 26.86 -5.57 2.85
N LEU A 8 27.10 -5.88 1.56
CA LEU A 8 26.48 -6.99 0.83
C LEU A 8 27.06 -8.37 1.21
N GLU A 9 28.20 -8.39 1.91
CA GLU A 9 28.87 -9.61 2.34
C GLU A 9 28.66 -9.90 3.84
N ASP A 10 28.03 -8.98 4.60
CA ASP A 10 27.82 -9.12 6.04
C ASP A 10 26.53 -9.92 6.37
N PRO A 11 26.64 -11.13 6.96
CA PRO A 11 25.49 -11.94 7.36
C PRO A 11 24.51 -11.20 8.29
N ARG A 12 25.00 -10.26 9.10
CA ARG A 12 24.17 -9.48 10.02
C ARG A 12 23.23 -8.55 9.26
N THR A 13 23.65 -8.00 8.13
CA THR A 13 22.83 -7.12 7.28
C THR A 13 21.68 -7.91 6.64
N HIS A 14 21.96 -9.11 6.14
CA HIS A 14 20.93 -10.02 5.60
C HIS A 14 19.93 -10.47 6.67
N LEU A 15 20.42 -10.86 7.86
CA LEU A 15 19.55 -11.26 8.97
C LEU A 15 18.66 -10.11 9.44
N ARG A 16 19.19 -8.88 9.50
CA ARG A 16 18.42 -7.67 9.80
C ARG A 16 17.38 -7.38 8.73
N ALA A 17 17.68 -7.61 7.46
CA ALA A 17 16.72 -7.38 6.39
C ALA A 17 15.53 -8.35 6.47
N LEU A 18 15.80 -9.65 6.59
CA LEU A 18 14.76 -10.68 6.69
C LEU A 18 13.98 -10.56 8.01
N GLY A 19 14.69 -10.49 9.14
CA GLY A 19 14.09 -10.38 10.47
C GLY A 19 13.35 -9.05 10.66
N GLY A 20 13.91 -7.94 10.19
CA GLY A 20 13.29 -6.63 10.25
C GLY A 20 12.01 -6.54 9.43
N ALA A 21 12.01 -7.07 8.20
CA ALA A 21 10.82 -7.14 7.37
C ALA A 21 9.73 -8.01 7.99
N LEU A 22 10.08 -9.17 8.57
CA LEU A 22 9.13 -10.01 9.29
C LEU A 22 8.54 -9.29 10.50
N VAL A 23 9.40 -8.68 11.34
CA VAL A 23 8.98 -7.96 12.54
C VAL A 23 8.04 -6.81 12.19
N VAL A 24 8.37 -5.99 11.19
CA VAL A 24 7.50 -4.84 10.83
C VAL A 24 6.15 -5.32 10.29
N VAL A 25 6.10 -6.39 9.49
CA VAL A 25 4.82 -6.96 9.00
C VAL A 25 3.98 -7.48 10.17
N VAL A 26 4.58 -8.19 11.13
CA VAL A 26 3.87 -8.67 12.33
C VAL A 26 3.38 -7.49 13.17
N LEU A 27 4.21 -6.47 13.40
CA LEU A 27 3.83 -5.28 14.16
C LEU A 27 2.67 -4.54 13.50
N VAL A 28 2.68 -4.43 12.18
CA VAL A 28 1.60 -3.81 11.40
C VAL A 28 0.29 -4.54 11.63
N VAL A 29 0.26 -5.87 11.53
CA VAL A 29 -0.97 -6.65 11.79
C VAL A 29 -1.45 -6.44 13.22
N LEU A 30 -0.56 -6.59 14.21
CA LEU A 30 -0.92 -6.46 15.62
C LEU A 30 -1.43 -5.06 15.97
N LEU A 31 -0.69 -4.02 15.60
CA LEU A 31 -1.03 -2.64 15.95
C LEU A 31 -2.21 -2.11 15.14
N ALA A 32 -2.43 -2.58 13.92
CA ALA A 32 -3.66 -2.33 13.18
C ALA A 32 -4.88 -2.94 13.90
N SER A 33 -4.79 -4.20 14.36
CA SER A 33 -5.86 -4.83 15.15
C SER A 33 -6.13 -4.11 16.46
N VAL A 34 -5.09 -3.69 17.18
CA VAL A 34 -5.24 -2.90 18.41
C VAL A 34 -5.90 -1.55 18.12
N ALA A 35 -5.42 -0.82 17.11
CA ALA A 35 -5.98 0.49 16.77
C ALA A 35 -7.45 0.40 16.36
N VAL A 36 -7.83 -0.61 15.56
CA VAL A 36 -9.24 -0.88 15.23
C VAL A 36 -10.06 -1.19 16.47
N SER A 37 -9.53 -2.03 17.38
CA SER A 37 -10.22 -2.41 18.62
C SER A 37 -10.47 -1.20 19.53
N LEU A 38 -9.50 -0.28 19.60
CA LEU A 38 -9.63 0.98 20.34
C LEU A 38 -10.53 2.00 19.63
N GLY A 39 -10.66 1.90 18.31
CA GLY A 39 -11.53 2.76 17.50
C GLY A 39 -13.01 2.46 17.68
N TYR A 40 -13.40 1.20 17.91
CA TYR A 40 -14.81 0.82 18.04
C TYR A 40 -15.57 1.58 19.14
N PRO A 41 -15.07 1.71 20.39
CA PRO A 41 -15.75 2.51 21.40
C PRO A 41 -15.91 3.98 21.02
N LEU A 42 -14.97 4.55 20.25
CA LEU A 42 -15.05 5.95 19.79
C LEU A 42 -16.13 6.12 18.72
N ILE A 43 -16.25 5.14 17.82
CA ILE A 43 -17.31 5.10 16.79
C ILE A 43 -18.69 5.01 17.47
N ASP A 44 -18.84 4.13 18.46
CA ASP A 44 -20.10 3.99 19.20
C ASP A 44 -20.46 5.24 19.99
N ALA A 45 -19.47 5.83 20.69
CA ALA A 45 -19.67 7.06 21.46
C ALA A 45 -20.09 8.24 20.58
N ALA A 46 -19.66 8.24 19.31
CA ALA A 46 -20.09 9.23 18.32
C ALA A 46 -21.47 8.92 17.71
N GLY A 47 -22.12 7.82 18.09
CA GLY A 47 -23.42 7.41 17.55
C GLY A 47 -23.35 6.94 16.09
N ILE A 48 -22.17 6.52 15.62
CA ILE A 48 -21.95 6.08 14.24
C ILE A 48 -22.17 4.56 14.17
N ALA A 49 -23.01 4.10 13.24
CA ALA A 49 -23.19 2.68 12.98
C ALA A 49 -21.88 2.06 12.44
N ARG A 50 -21.38 0.99 13.10
CA ARG A 50 -20.10 0.35 12.76
C ARG A 50 -20.09 -0.29 11.37
N ASP A 51 -21.24 -0.82 10.95
CA ASP A 51 -21.52 -1.42 9.65
C ASP A 51 -22.01 -0.39 8.61
N GLY A 52 -22.26 0.85 9.03
CA GLY A 52 -22.51 1.96 8.12
C GLY A 52 -21.26 2.37 7.34
N ALA A 53 -21.44 2.96 6.16
CA ALA A 53 -20.35 3.41 5.29
C ALA A 53 -19.28 4.24 6.01
N LEU A 54 -19.68 5.19 6.87
CA LEU A 54 -18.74 6.00 7.66
C LEU A 54 -18.02 5.16 8.71
N GLY A 55 -18.72 4.24 9.39
CA GLY A 55 -18.12 3.34 10.38
C GLY A 55 -17.05 2.43 9.77
N LEU A 56 -17.32 1.89 8.57
CA LEU A 56 -16.36 1.09 7.80
C LEU A 56 -15.13 1.92 7.37
N ALA A 57 -15.33 3.15 6.92
CA ALA A 57 -14.23 4.05 6.56
C ALA A 57 -13.39 4.44 7.77
N LEU A 58 -14.01 4.71 8.92
CA LEU A 58 -13.31 4.99 10.18
C LEU A 58 -12.54 3.77 10.68
N ARG A 59 -13.11 2.57 10.58
CA ARG A 59 -12.41 1.30 10.87
C ARG A 59 -11.14 1.19 10.02
N SER A 60 -11.23 1.48 8.73
CA SER A 60 -10.05 1.52 7.83
C SER A 60 -9.05 2.58 8.27
N ALA A 61 -9.51 3.78 8.63
CA ALA A 61 -8.64 4.84 9.14
C ALA A 61 -7.87 4.41 10.41
N PHE A 62 -8.55 3.81 11.39
CA PHE A 62 -7.90 3.27 12.59
C PHE A 62 -6.88 2.18 12.26
N GLN A 63 -7.20 1.29 11.31
CA GLN A 63 -6.26 0.28 10.83
C GLN A 63 -4.95 0.93 10.37
N PHE A 64 -5.01 1.94 9.51
CA PHE A 64 -3.82 2.60 8.98
C PHE A 64 -3.13 3.54 9.98
N VAL A 65 -3.83 4.07 10.98
CA VAL A 65 -3.18 4.68 12.15
C VAL A 65 -2.29 3.64 12.85
N GLY A 66 -2.77 2.41 13.03
CA GLY A 66 -1.97 1.30 13.56
C GLY A 66 -0.74 0.98 12.70
N PHE A 67 -0.87 1.00 11.36
CA PHE A 67 0.28 0.87 10.46
C PHE A 67 1.31 1.98 10.70
N GLY A 68 0.86 3.23 10.83
CA GLY A 68 1.74 4.36 11.10
C GLY A 68 2.50 4.22 12.42
N VAL A 69 1.80 3.84 13.49
CA VAL A 69 2.41 3.56 14.80
C VAL A 69 3.44 2.43 14.69
N ALA A 70 3.12 1.35 13.96
CA ALA A 70 4.05 0.24 13.74
C ALA A 70 5.31 0.66 12.99
N GLY A 71 5.15 1.39 11.88
CA GLY A 71 6.27 1.83 11.04
C GLY A 71 7.16 2.84 11.74
N VAL A 72 6.58 3.91 12.29
CA VAL A 72 7.32 4.93 13.03
C VAL A 72 7.96 4.33 14.29
N GLY A 73 7.21 3.52 15.04
CA GLY A 73 7.71 2.82 16.22
C GLY A 73 8.90 1.92 15.91
N TYR A 74 8.83 1.12 14.83
CA TYR A 74 9.94 0.30 14.37
C TYR A 74 11.18 1.15 14.06
N LEU A 75 11.03 2.23 13.31
CA LEU A 75 12.14 3.11 12.92
C LEU A 75 12.82 3.76 14.12
N VAL A 76 12.03 4.24 15.10
CA VAL A 76 12.54 4.89 16.31
C VAL A 76 13.20 3.89 17.25
N VAL A 77 12.55 2.75 17.53
CA VAL A 77 13.06 1.75 18.47
C VAL A 77 14.32 1.06 17.93
N THR A 78 14.44 0.90 16.62
CA THR A 78 15.63 0.28 16.00
C THR A 78 16.71 1.27 15.56
N ASP A 79 16.52 2.57 15.80
CA ASP A 79 17.42 3.65 15.36
C ASP A 79 17.73 3.60 13.85
N GLN A 80 16.68 3.45 13.03
CA GLN A 80 16.78 3.31 11.57
C GLN A 80 15.99 4.37 10.81
N THR A 81 15.79 5.55 11.41
CA THR A 81 15.05 6.66 10.77
C THR A 81 15.65 7.11 9.45
N ASP A 82 16.94 6.84 9.21
CA ASP A 82 17.64 7.14 7.96
C ASP A 82 17.23 6.25 6.77
N LEU A 83 16.50 5.15 7.01
CA LEU A 83 15.88 4.35 5.95
C LEU A 83 14.87 5.15 5.12
N VAL A 84 14.22 6.13 5.75
CA VAL A 84 13.07 6.84 5.18
C VAL A 84 13.43 8.30 4.97
N THR A 85 13.37 8.74 3.72
CA THR A 85 13.53 10.15 3.37
C THR A 85 12.17 10.78 3.10
N VAL A 86 11.79 11.75 3.92
CA VAL A 86 10.56 12.53 3.76
C VAL A 86 10.94 13.98 3.50
N ARG A 87 10.50 14.52 2.36
CA ARG A 87 10.68 15.94 2.02
C ARG A 87 9.55 16.43 1.13
N PHE A 88 9.31 17.72 1.11
CA PHE A 88 8.37 18.30 0.15
C PHE A 88 8.82 17.99 -1.29
N PRO A 89 7.89 17.57 -2.19
CA PRO A 89 8.21 17.33 -3.59
C PRO A 89 8.77 18.59 -4.27
N THR A 90 9.84 18.39 -5.02
CA THR A 90 10.48 19.42 -5.85
C THR A 90 9.95 19.34 -7.28
N ARG A 91 10.31 20.32 -8.13
CA ARG A 91 10.02 20.26 -9.58
C ARG A 91 10.59 19.01 -10.25
N ALA A 92 11.72 18.49 -9.77
CA ALA A 92 12.32 17.27 -10.28
C ALA A 92 11.51 16.01 -9.91
N ASP A 93 10.69 16.08 -8.86
CA ASP A 93 9.79 15.00 -8.44
C ASP A 93 8.46 15.03 -9.21
N ALA A 94 8.08 16.18 -9.80
CA ALA A 94 6.83 16.31 -10.56
C ALA A 94 6.73 15.32 -11.72
N LYS A 95 7.85 15.02 -12.40
CA LYS A 95 7.90 13.98 -13.44
C LYS A 95 7.65 12.58 -12.89
N TRP A 96 8.07 12.30 -11.65
CA TRP A 96 7.87 11.01 -10.99
C TRP A 96 6.46 10.88 -10.43
N LEU A 97 5.85 11.99 -9.96
CA LEU A 97 4.43 12.04 -9.63
C LEU A 97 3.56 11.73 -10.86
N ALA A 98 3.72 12.51 -11.93
CA ALA A 98 2.91 12.35 -13.15
C ALA A 98 3.22 11.03 -13.87
N GLY A 99 4.49 10.75 -14.11
CA GLY A 99 4.93 9.53 -14.79
C GLY A 99 4.63 8.27 -13.99
N GLY A 100 4.80 8.30 -12.66
CA GLY A 100 4.46 7.19 -11.77
C GLY A 100 2.95 6.92 -11.79
N PHE A 101 2.12 7.95 -11.68
CA PHE A 101 0.66 7.81 -11.75
C PHE A 101 0.18 7.27 -13.10
N VAL A 102 0.68 7.84 -14.22
CA VAL A 102 0.33 7.36 -15.57
C VAL A 102 0.82 5.92 -15.78
N ALA A 103 2.03 5.58 -15.32
CA ALA A 103 2.54 4.22 -15.44
C ALA A 103 1.69 3.22 -14.64
N LEU A 104 1.30 3.57 -13.41
CA LEU A 104 0.52 2.70 -12.54
C LEU A 104 -0.89 2.49 -13.12
N LEU A 105 -1.56 3.56 -13.55
CA LEU A 105 -2.87 3.47 -14.20
C LEU A 105 -2.81 2.71 -15.53
N GLY A 106 -1.84 3.05 -16.39
CA GLY A 106 -1.68 2.39 -17.70
C GLY A 106 -1.35 0.91 -17.56
N LEU A 107 -0.50 0.54 -16.61
CA LEU A 107 -0.15 -0.85 -16.33
C LEU A 107 -1.34 -1.62 -15.76
N TYR A 108 -2.11 -1.02 -14.85
CA TYR A 108 -3.35 -1.59 -14.34
C TYR A 108 -4.34 -1.89 -15.48
N LEU A 109 -4.59 -0.91 -16.36
CA LEU A 109 -5.50 -1.09 -17.50
C LEU A 109 -4.98 -2.14 -18.49
N ALA A 110 -3.68 -2.15 -18.78
CA ALA A 110 -3.08 -3.12 -19.68
C ALA A 110 -3.16 -4.55 -19.12
N VAL A 111 -2.81 -4.76 -17.86
CA VAL A 111 -2.91 -6.08 -17.21
C VAL A 111 -4.36 -6.53 -17.14
N SER A 112 -5.28 -5.65 -16.74
CA SER A 112 -6.71 -5.96 -16.68
C SER A 112 -7.25 -6.36 -18.06
N GLY A 113 -6.91 -5.62 -19.12
CA GLY A 113 -7.31 -5.95 -20.48
C GLY A 113 -6.75 -7.29 -20.98
N VAL A 114 -5.51 -7.62 -20.62
CA VAL A 114 -4.92 -8.94 -20.93
C VAL A 114 -5.65 -10.05 -20.19
N LEU A 115 -5.94 -9.89 -18.90
CA LEU A 115 -6.68 -10.89 -18.11
C LEU A 115 -8.07 -11.12 -18.70
N THR A 116 -8.80 -10.04 -19.01
CA THR A 116 -10.11 -10.12 -19.69
C THR A 116 -10.02 -10.83 -21.03
N ALA A 117 -9.01 -10.54 -21.86
CA ALA A 117 -8.82 -11.21 -23.15
C ALA A 117 -8.52 -12.71 -23.02
N LEU A 118 -7.94 -13.13 -21.89
CA LEU A 118 -7.68 -14.53 -21.55
C LEU A 118 -8.87 -15.21 -20.86
N GLY A 119 -9.98 -14.50 -20.62
CA GLY A 119 -11.12 -15.00 -19.85
C GLY A 119 -10.81 -15.22 -18.37
N ILE A 120 -9.80 -14.54 -17.83
CA ILE A 120 -9.42 -14.60 -16.42
C ILE A 120 -10.12 -13.45 -15.70
N GLU A 121 -11.06 -13.80 -14.82
CA GLU A 121 -11.72 -12.83 -13.95
C GLU A 121 -10.82 -12.45 -12.77
N GLY A 122 -10.96 -11.20 -12.30
CA GLY A 122 -10.28 -10.73 -11.10
C GLY A 122 -10.86 -11.34 -9.83
N ALA A 123 -10.05 -11.41 -8.77
CA ALA A 123 -10.51 -11.83 -7.46
C ALA A 123 -11.59 -10.90 -6.88
N GLU A 124 -12.43 -11.44 -6.02
CA GLU A 124 -13.38 -10.67 -5.23
C GLU A 124 -12.64 -9.81 -4.21
N SER A 125 -12.96 -8.53 -4.13
CA SER A 125 -12.34 -7.59 -3.19
C SER A 125 -13.23 -7.39 -1.96
N THR A 126 -12.64 -7.57 -0.77
CA THR A 126 -13.35 -7.32 0.50
C THR A 126 -13.86 -5.87 0.59
N ILE A 127 -13.09 -4.91 0.06
CA ILE A 127 -13.50 -3.49 0.06
C ILE A 127 -14.71 -3.28 -0.85
N VAL A 128 -14.72 -3.91 -2.04
CA VAL A 128 -15.84 -3.81 -2.97
C VAL A 128 -17.08 -4.46 -2.35
N MET A 129 -16.95 -5.67 -1.80
CA MET A 129 -18.05 -6.36 -1.11
C MET A 129 -18.66 -5.53 0.02
N GLN A 130 -17.84 -4.86 0.83
CA GLN A 130 -18.30 -3.98 1.91
C GLN A 130 -19.04 -2.74 1.39
N GLY A 131 -18.70 -2.25 0.21
CA GLY A 131 -19.28 -1.04 -0.38
C GLY A 131 -20.46 -1.28 -1.33
N SER A 132 -20.69 -2.53 -1.76
CA SER A 132 -21.76 -2.86 -2.72
C SER A 132 -23.14 -2.39 -2.26
N ASP A 133 -23.45 -2.55 -0.97
CA ASP A 133 -24.76 -2.14 -0.42
C ASP A 133 -24.83 -0.66 -0.03
N GLN A 134 -23.66 0.00 0.15
CA GLN A 134 -23.56 1.38 0.61
C GLN A 134 -22.46 2.13 -0.16
N PRO A 135 -22.69 2.51 -1.44
CA PRO A 135 -21.63 2.98 -2.32
C PRO A 135 -20.91 4.24 -1.84
N VAL A 136 -21.57 5.08 -1.03
CA VAL A 136 -20.94 6.26 -0.40
C VAL A 136 -19.68 5.90 0.42
N TYR A 137 -19.55 4.66 0.87
CA TYR A 137 -18.33 4.12 1.48
C TYR A 137 -17.08 4.38 0.63
N PHE A 138 -17.17 4.18 -0.68
CA PHE A 138 -16.05 4.41 -1.60
C PHE A 138 -15.61 5.88 -1.61
N LEU A 139 -16.54 6.82 -1.45
CA LEU A 139 -16.21 8.25 -1.37
C LEU A 139 -15.50 8.59 -0.05
N TYR A 140 -15.90 7.97 1.06
CA TYR A 140 -15.20 8.12 2.34
C TYR A 140 -13.81 7.50 2.35
N LEU A 141 -13.56 6.49 1.51
CA LEU A 141 -12.22 5.92 1.36
C LEU A 141 -11.24 6.84 0.61
N ILE A 142 -11.69 7.85 -0.13
CA ILE A 142 -10.82 8.80 -0.84
C ILE A 142 -9.91 9.59 0.14
N PRO A 143 -10.44 10.31 1.14
CA PRO A 143 -9.57 10.98 2.11
C PRO A 143 -8.75 9.96 2.91
N VAL A 144 -9.31 8.80 3.25
CA VAL A 144 -8.57 7.73 3.98
C VAL A 144 -7.38 7.25 3.16
N THR A 145 -7.51 7.07 1.84
CA THR A 145 -6.44 6.52 1.03
C THR A 145 -5.33 7.53 0.72
N ILE A 146 -5.70 8.79 0.51
CA ILE A 146 -4.74 9.86 0.27
C ILE A 146 -3.93 10.17 1.54
N LEU A 147 -4.60 10.19 2.70
CA LEU A 147 -3.98 10.65 3.96
C LEU A 147 -3.37 9.52 4.78
N LEU A 148 -3.90 8.30 4.68
CA LEU A 148 -3.51 7.18 5.54
C LEU A 148 -3.02 5.97 4.73
N VAL A 149 -3.82 5.38 3.84
CA VAL A 149 -3.42 4.13 3.13
C VAL A 149 -2.11 4.33 2.37
N GLY A 150 -2.07 5.27 1.42
CA GLY A 150 -0.90 5.54 0.61
C GLY A 150 0.33 5.85 1.46
N PRO A 151 0.30 6.88 2.33
CA PRO A 151 1.44 7.22 3.17
C PRO A 151 1.93 6.08 4.08
N MET A 152 1.01 5.36 4.74
CA MET A 152 1.38 4.36 5.74
C MET A 152 1.83 3.06 5.09
N GLU A 153 1.22 2.61 4.00
CA GLU A 153 1.74 1.45 3.26
C GLU A 153 3.11 1.76 2.64
N GLU A 154 3.27 2.92 2.00
CA GLU A 154 4.57 3.30 1.43
C GLU A 154 5.65 3.39 2.52
N LEU A 155 5.35 3.90 3.71
CA LEU A 155 6.26 3.89 4.85
C LEU A 155 6.77 2.47 5.17
N ILE A 156 5.86 1.51 5.25
CA ILE A 156 6.21 0.12 5.56
C ILE A 156 7.00 -0.52 4.42
N PHE A 157 6.45 -0.50 3.20
CA PHE A 157 7.00 -1.31 2.12
C PHE A 157 8.18 -0.64 1.41
N ARG A 158 8.13 0.68 1.20
CA ARG A 158 9.16 1.41 0.43
C ARG A 158 10.19 2.04 1.36
N GLY A 159 9.73 2.59 2.48
CA GLY A 159 10.59 3.08 3.54
C GLY A 159 11.38 1.94 4.20
N ILE A 160 10.68 1.06 4.92
CA ILE A 160 11.30 0.06 5.79
C ILE A 160 11.74 -1.19 5.02
N VAL A 161 10.81 -1.95 4.43
CA VAL A 161 11.13 -3.24 3.80
C VAL A 161 12.10 -3.04 2.63
N GLN A 162 11.77 -2.22 1.64
CA GLN A 162 12.68 -1.95 0.52
C GLN A 162 14.00 -1.32 1.00
N GLY A 163 13.99 -0.43 1.99
CA GLY A 163 15.21 0.16 2.53
C GLY A 163 16.16 -0.87 3.15
N LEU A 164 15.62 -1.80 3.96
CA LEU A 164 16.35 -2.90 4.57
C LEU A 164 16.95 -3.83 3.51
N PHE A 165 16.15 -4.28 2.54
CA PHE A 165 16.64 -5.15 1.47
C PHE A 165 17.62 -4.43 0.55
N ARG A 166 17.49 -3.10 0.37
CA ARG A 166 18.44 -2.32 -0.45
C ARG A 166 19.82 -2.32 0.17
N ARG A 167 19.94 -2.20 1.50
CA ARG A 167 21.23 -2.31 2.21
C ARG A 167 21.83 -3.70 2.09
N ALA A 168 21.00 -4.75 2.11
CA ALA A 168 21.46 -6.13 2.12
C ALA A 168 21.74 -6.72 0.73
N TYR A 169 20.98 -6.34 -0.29
CA TYR A 169 20.96 -7.02 -1.60
C TYR A 169 20.98 -6.07 -2.80
N GLY A 170 21.04 -4.76 -2.56
CA GLY A 170 20.98 -3.76 -3.61
C GLY A 170 19.56 -3.45 -4.12
N PRO A 171 19.43 -2.46 -5.02
CA PRO A 171 18.14 -1.84 -5.35
C PRO A 171 17.17 -2.74 -6.11
N ALA A 172 17.66 -3.56 -7.04
CA ALA A 172 16.79 -4.42 -7.86
C ALA A 172 16.10 -5.50 -7.01
N VAL A 173 16.86 -6.20 -6.16
CA VAL A 173 16.33 -7.20 -5.23
C VAL A 173 15.40 -6.54 -4.22
N ALA A 174 15.73 -5.34 -3.75
CA ALA A 174 14.89 -4.60 -2.81
C ALA A 174 13.49 -4.29 -3.36
N VAL A 175 13.41 -3.80 -4.60
CA VAL A 175 12.12 -3.53 -5.25
C VAL A 175 11.33 -4.82 -5.40
N ALA A 176 11.95 -5.90 -5.90
CA ALA A 176 11.28 -7.17 -6.10
C ALA A 176 10.77 -7.77 -4.77
N ALA A 177 11.63 -7.82 -3.74
CA ALA A 177 11.28 -8.37 -2.43
C ALA A 177 10.20 -7.56 -1.73
N ALA A 178 10.31 -6.22 -1.71
CA ALA A 178 9.28 -5.37 -1.10
C ALA A 178 7.94 -5.49 -1.83
N SER A 179 7.94 -5.62 -3.15
CA SER A 179 6.72 -5.82 -3.95
C SER A 179 6.09 -7.19 -3.70
N ALA A 180 6.89 -8.23 -3.51
CA ALA A 180 6.41 -9.56 -3.13
C ALA A 180 5.80 -9.56 -1.73
N VAL A 181 6.45 -8.92 -0.75
CA VAL A 181 5.89 -8.76 0.61
C VAL A 181 4.59 -7.94 0.59
N PHE A 182 4.56 -6.85 -0.20
CA PHE A 182 3.37 -6.05 -0.42
C PHE A 182 2.22 -6.88 -1.00
N ALA A 183 2.46 -7.67 -2.04
CA ALA A 183 1.45 -8.57 -2.60
C ALA A 183 1.01 -9.63 -1.57
N ALA A 184 1.93 -10.21 -0.81
CA ALA A 184 1.60 -11.24 0.17
C ALA A 184 0.64 -10.74 1.26
N VAL A 185 0.79 -9.51 1.76
CA VAL A 185 -0.14 -8.97 2.76
C VAL A 185 -1.56 -8.73 2.21
N HIS A 186 -1.73 -8.68 0.89
CA HIS A 186 -3.03 -8.56 0.25
C HIS A 186 -3.80 -9.89 0.16
N LEU A 187 -3.20 -11.02 0.54
CA LEU A 187 -3.85 -12.33 0.53
C LEU A 187 -5.19 -12.34 1.28
N THR A 188 -5.33 -11.55 2.34
CA THR A 188 -6.57 -11.49 3.14
C THR A 188 -7.57 -10.46 2.63
N SER A 189 -7.20 -9.66 1.62
CA SER A 189 -8.06 -8.61 1.04
C SER A 189 -8.88 -9.12 -0.14
N TYR A 190 -8.46 -10.26 -0.71
CA TYR A 190 -9.04 -10.85 -1.92
C TYR A 190 -9.41 -12.32 -1.72
N SER A 191 -10.46 -12.77 -2.40
CA SER A 191 -10.93 -14.17 -2.42
C SER A 191 -11.37 -14.61 -3.81
N GLY A 192 -11.60 -15.92 -3.99
CA GLY A 192 -12.08 -16.48 -5.26
C GLY A 192 -10.98 -16.95 -6.22
N GLU A 193 -11.40 -17.44 -7.39
CA GLU A 193 -10.52 -18.11 -8.36
C GLU A 193 -9.48 -17.18 -8.99
N GLY A 194 -9.79 -15.88 -9.12
CA GLY A 194 -8.90 -14.85 -9.64
C GLY A 194 -7.76 -14.42 -8.70
N LEU A 195 -7.64 -15.00 -7.49
CA LEU A 195 -6.72 -14.55 -6.43
C LEU A 195 -5.28 -14.42 -6.93
N LEU A 196 -4.74 -15.44 -7.59
CA LEU A 196 -3.35 -15.42 -8.06
C LEU A 196 -3.11 -14.34 -9.12
N ALA A 197 -4.05 -14.13 -10.04
CA ALA A 197 -3.95 -13.10 -11.07
C ALA A 197 -4.01 -11.69 -10.47
N THR A 198 -4.89 -11.48 -9.48
CA THR A 198 -4.96 -10.22 -8.73
C THR A 198 -3.69 -9.96 -7.93
N LEU A 199 -3.14 -10.96 -7.22
CA LEU A 199 -1.89 -10.80 -6.49
C LEU A 199 -0.69 -10.55 -7.41
N ALA A 200 -0.65 -11.18 -8.58
CA ALA A 200 0.35 -10.89 -9.60
C ALA A 200 0.25 -9.44 -10.09
N THR A 201 -0.98 -8.93 -10.26
CA THR A 201 -1.24 -7.52 -10.60
C THR A 201 -0.72 -6.60 -9.48
N VAL A 202 -1.07 -6.88 -8.22
CA VAL A 202 -0.60 -6.12 -7.05
C VAL A 202 0.93 -6.13 -6.95
N LEU A 203 1.59 -7.26 -7.22
CA LEU A 203 3.05 -7.37 -7.24
C LEU A 203 3.66 -6.44 -8.29
N VAL A 204 3.10 -6.43 -9.50
CA VAL A 204 3.60 -5.63 -10.62
C VAL A 204 3.39 -4.13 -10.36
N LEU A 205 2.21 -3.72 -9.88
CA LEU A 205 1.94 -2.34 -9.48
C LEU A 205 2.82 -1.92 -8.30
N GLY A 206 3.03 -2.82 -7.35
CA GLY A 206 3.95 -2.61 -6.23
C GLY A 206 5.38 -2.35 -6.68
N GLY A 207 5.82 -3.01 -7.75
CA GLY A 207 7.11 -2.78 -8.40
C GLY A 207 7.23 -1.38 -8.98
N VAL A 208 6.18 -0.84 -9.61
CA VAL A 208 6.15 0.54 -10.12
C VAL A 208 6.39 1.54 -8.98
N LEU A 209 5.67 1.39 -7.86
CA LEU A 209 5.85 2.24 -6.68
C LEU A 209 7.27 2.14 -6.11
N GLY A 210 7.82 0.92 -6.05
CA GLY A 210 9.20 0.69 -5.61
C GLY A 210 10.25 1.36 -6.50
N ILE A 211 10.05 1.33 -7.83
CA ILE A 211 10.91 2.02 -8.80
C ILE A 211 10.79 3.53 -8.63
N VAL A 212 9.57 4.07 -8.51
CA VAL A 212 9.33 5.50 -8.27
C VAL A 212 10.08 5.95 -7.02
N TYR A 213 9.96 5.21 -5.90
CA TYR A 213 10.68 5.49 -4.67
C TYR A 213 12.20 5.47 -4.85
N GLU A 214 12.75 4.43 -5.51
CA GLU A 214 14.20 4.32 -5.72
C GLU A 214 14.77 5.48 -6.55
N LYS A 215 13.98 6.00 -7.50
CA LYS A 215 14.41 7.09 -8.39
C LYS A 215 14.30 8.48 -7.76
N CYS A 216 13.29 8.73 -6.94
CA CYS A 216 13.10 10.06 -6.32
C CYS A 216 13.67 10.17 -4.90
N ARG A 217 13.91 9.04 -4.22
CA ARG A 217 14.35 8.94 -2.82
C ARG A 217 13.55 9.89 -1.91
N ASN A 218 12.24 9.89 -2.09
CA ASN A 218 11.31 10.69 -1.31
C ASN A 218 10.00 9.91 -1.14
N LEU A 219 9.64 9.59 0.10
CA LEU A 219 8.46 8.78 0.41
C LEU A 219 7.14 9.46 0.01
N VAL A 220 7.11 10.79 -0.01
CA VAL A 220 5.89 11.56 -0.35
C VAL A 220 5.45 11.28 -1.79
N VAL A 221 6.40 11.06 -2.70
CA VAL A 221 6.11 10.86 -4.13
C VAL A 221 5.32 9.57 -4.39
N PRO A 222 5.82 8.36 -4.03
CA PRO A 222 5.03 7.14 -4.21
C PRO A 222 3.76 7.15 -3.36
N ALA A 223 3.75 7.78 -2.17
CA ALA A 223 2.54 7.87 -1.34
C ALA A 223 1.41 8.63 -2.04
N VAL A 224 1.73 9.77 -2.67
CA VAL A 224 0.75 10.53 -3.46
C VAL A 224 0.33 9.76 -4.70
N VAL A 225 1.27 9.16 -5.44
CA VAL A 225 0.95 8.32 -6.62
C VAL A 225 -0.01 7.19 -6.25
N HIS A 226 0.27 6.50 -5.15
CA HIS A 226 -0.54 5.40 -4.64
C HIS A 226 -1.92 5.89 -4.20
N GLY A 227 -2.01 6.93 -3.37
CA GLY A 227 -3.29 7.49 -2.93
C GLY A 227 -4.16 7.98 -4.09
N LEU A 228 -3.57 8.63 -5.09
CA LEU A 228 -4.28 9.06 -6.30
C LEU A 228 -4.76 7.87 -7.15
N PHE A 229 -3.94 6.83 -7.30
CA PHE A 229 -4.37 5.62 -8.00
C PHE A 229 -5.57 4.97 -7.32
N ASN A 230 -5.50 4.78 -6.00
CA ASN A 230 -6.62 4.22 -5.24
C ASN A 230 -7.87 5.11 -5.32
N THR A 231 -7.70 6.43 -5.34
CA THR A 231 -8.80 7.38 -5.53
C THR A 231 -9.52 7.14 -6.87
N VAL A 232 -8.77 6.93 -7.95
CA VAL A 232 -9.37 6.59 -9.26
C VAL A 232 -10.13 5.27 -9.19
N GLN A 233 -9.57 4.25 -8.54
CA GLN A 233 -10.25 2.96 -8.37
C GLN A 233 -11.56 3.11 -7.59
N PHE A 234 -11.56 3.83 -6.46
CA PHE A 234 -12.78 4.03 -5.67
C PHE A 234 -13.83 4.86 -6.40
N LEU A 235 -13.43 5.88 -7.16
CA LEU A 235 -14.36 6.65 -7.99
C LEU A 235 -14.95 5.79 -9.12
N ALA A 236 -14.14 4.94 -9.75
CA ALA A 236 -14.61 4.03 -10.79
C ALA A 236 -15.62 3.02 -10.24
N VAL A 237 -15.32 2.38 -9.12
CA VAL A 237 -16.24 1.44 -8.46
C VAL A 237 -17.51 2.16 -7.97
N TYR A 238 -17.40 3.35 -7.37
CA TYR A 238 -18.58 4.14 -7.01
C TYR A 238 -19.49 4.40 -8.20
N ALA A 239 -18.92 4.84 -9.33
CA ALA A 239 -19.66 5.18 -10.53
C ALA A 239 -20.36 3.97 -11.15
N THR A 240 -19.73 2.79 -11.13
CA THR A 240 -20.32 1.56 -11.65
C THR A 240 -21.40 1.02 -10.71
N THR A 241 -21.16 0.99 -9.39
CA THR A 241 -22.14 0.51 -8.40
C THR A 241 -23.39 1.39 -8.35
N THR A 242 -23.27 2.69 -8.56
CA THR A 242 -24.41 3.63 -8.56
C THR A 242 -25.11 3.75 -9.92
N GLY A 243 -24.58 3.12 -10.98
CA GLY A 243 -25.12 3.22 -12.34
C GLY A 243 -24.89 4.58 -13.02
N VAL A 244 -24.03 5.45 -12.46
CA VAL A 244 -23.62 6.71 -13.08
C VAL A 244 -22.86 6.46 -14.39
N VAL A 245 -22.12 5.35 -14.45
CA VAL A 245 -21.56 4.80 -15.69
C VAL A 245 -22.14 3.41 -15.87
N SER A 246 -22.95 3.21 -16.91
CA SER A 246 -23.38 1.88 -17.34
C SER A 246 -22.15 1.08 -17.80
N GLY A 247 -22.00 -0.13 -17.26
CA GLY A 247 -20.78 -0.95 -17.29
C GLY A 247 -20.04 -1.03 -18.63
N TRP A 248 -18.71 -1.17 -18.51
CA TRP A 248 -17.80 -1.55 -19.59
C TRP A 248 -18.03 -3.00 -20.00
#